data_AF-A0A835Q9T0-F1
#
_entry.id   AF-A0A835Q9T0-F1
#
_cell.length_a   1.000
_cell.length_b   1.000
_cell.length_c   1.000
_cell.angle_alpha   90.00
_cell.angle_beta   90.00
_cell.angle_gamma   90.00
#
_symmetry.space_group_name_H-M   'P 1'
#
loop_
_entity.id
_entity.type
_entity.pdbx_description
1 polymer ?
#
loop_
_entity_poly.entity_id
_entity_poly.type
_entity_poly.pdbx_seq_one_letter_code
_entity_poly.pdbx_strand_id
1 'polypeptide(L)'
;MDSEHDTRSWISDVSFGSFSSVSLRSSARVNVAGHKPHKSNQTEWEAIRHIRTTAGTIGLEHFRLVRRLGSGDLGNVYLCHLRDPHSLTCLYAMKVVDREALAVRKKLQRAETEKEILRSLDHPFLPTLYADFDASHYSCLVMEFCPGGDLHVARQRQPARRFSLSSAK
;
A
#
# COMPACT_ATOMS: atom_id res chain seq x y z
N MET A 1 4.80 -57.48 35.22
CA MET A 1 4.37 -56.35 36.07
C MET A 1 4.47 -55.10 35.19
N ASP A 2 3.77 -55.08 34.05
CA ASP A 2 2.33 -54.79 33.91
C ASP A 2 2.03 -53.41 34.54
N SER A 3 1.52 -52.40 33.84
CA SER A 3 0.43 -52.44 32.85
C SER A 3 0.28 -51.10 32.09
N GLU A 4 -0.33 -51.18 30.91
CA GLU A 4 -0.90 -50.10 30.08
C GLU A 4 -1.92 -49.21 30.83
N HIS A 5 -2.01 -47.91 30.51
CA HIS A 5 -2.94 -47.37 29.51
C HIS A 5 -2.88 -45.83 29.35
N ASP A 6 -3.13 -45.46 28.10
CA ASP A 6 -3.26 -44.19 27.38
C ASP A 6 -4.23 -43.12 27.98
N THR A 7 -3.87 -41.83 27.86
CA THR A 7 -4.76 -40.82 27.23
C THR A 7 -4.05 -39.51 26.86
N ARG A 8 -3.91 -39.29 25.55
CA ARG A 8 -4.10 -38.03 24.79
C ARG A 8 -3.17 -36.81 25.03
N SER A 9 -2.32 -36.59 24.01
CA SER A 9 -2.04 -35.35 23.23
C SER A 9 -2.96 -34.17 23.57
N TRP A 10 -2.52 -32.91 23.63
CA TRP A 10 -2.43 -31.98 22.50
C TRP A 10 -1.39 -30.87 22.77
N ILE A 11 -0.42 -30.73 21.87
CA ILE A 11 0.13 -29.48 21.26
C ILE A 11 1.52 -29.82 20.73
N SER A 12 1.57 -30.04 19.41
CA SER A 12 2.79 -30.23 18.63
C SER A 12 3.39 -28.90 18.20
N ASP A 13 4.68 -28.75 18.50
CA ASP A 13 5.77 -28.32 17.62
C ASP A 13 5.51 -27.23 16.57
N VAL A 14 6.15 -26.08 16.77
CA VAL A 14 6.63 -25.22 15.68
C VAL A 14 8.15 -25.27 15.65
N SER A 15 8.68 -26.21 14.88
CA SER A 15 10.12 -26.32 14.60
C SER A 15 10.56 -25.21 13.67
N PHE A 16 11.63 -24.52 14.08
CA PHE A 16 12.36 -23.52 13.32
C PHE A 16 13.11 -24.20 12.17
N GLY A 17 12.59 -24.05 10.95
CA GLY A 17 13.18 -24.62 9.73
C GLY A 17 14.36 -23.80 9.20
N SER A 18 15.43 -24.51 8.89
CA SER A 18 16.76 -24.08 8.46
C SER A 18 16.82 -23.09 7.29
N PHE A 19 17.80 -22.20 7.35
CA PHE A 19 18.24 -21.31 6.28
C PHE A 19 18.93 -22.11 5.16
N SER A 20 18.32 -22.14 3.98
CA SER A 20 19.03 -22.51 2.74
C SER A 20 19.50 -21.24 2.03
N SER A 21 20.81 -21.12 1.82
CA SER A 21 21.42 -20.08 1.01
C SER A 21 20.98 -20.20 -0.45
N VAL A 22 20.43 -19.13 -1.03
CA VAL A 22 20.17 -19.04 -2.47
C VAL A 22 21.02 -17.95 -3.10
N SER A 23 21.81 -18.38 -4.09
CA SER A 23 22.70 -17.57 -4.91
C SER A 23 21.92 -16.66 -5.87
N LEU A 24 22.59 -15.58 -6.27
CA LEU A 24 22.07 -14.50 -7.10
C LEU A 24 21.75 -14.91 -8.57
N ARG A 25 20.75 -14.19 -9.11
CA ARG A 25 20.41 -13.88 -10.53
C ARG A 25 19.31 -14.72 -11.20
N SER A 26 18.10 -14.15 -11.21
CA SER A 26 17.40 -13.70 -12.43
C SER A 26 16.19 -12.87 -12.01
N SER A 27 15.92 -11.75 -12.69
CA SER A 27 14.78 -10.86 -12.45
C SER A 27 13.46 -11.56 -12.80
N ALA A 28 13.01 -12.49 -11.97
CA ALA A 28 11.66 -13.02 -12.01
C ALA A 28 10.78 -12.13 -11.13
N ARG A 29 9.89 -11.36 -11.77
CA ARG A 29 8.78 -10.70 -11.09
C ARG A 29 8.03 -11.78 -10.32
N VAL A 30 7.99 -11.69 -8.99
CA VAL A 30 7.09 -12.51 -8.18
C VAL A 30 5.69 -12.23 -8.70
N ASN A 31 5.11 -13.24 -9.33
CA ASN A 31 3.75 -13.17 -9.84
C ASN A 31 2.84 -13.34 -8.62
N VAL A 32 2.44 -12.22 -8.01
CA VAL A 32 1.41 -12.20 -6.96
C VAL A 32 0.06 -12.43 -7.64
N ALA A 33 -0.16 -13.67 -8.08
CA ALA A 33 -1.46 -14.13 -8.51
C ALA A 33 -2.28 -14.47 -7.26
N GLY A 34 -3.39 -13.76 -7.02
CA GLY A 34 -4.47 -14.35 -6.22
C GLY A 34 -5.50 -13.39 -5.62
N HIS A 35 -5.10 -12.26 -5.04
CA HIS A 35 -6.02 -11.47 -4.25
C HIS A 35 -6.46 -10.24 -5.03
N LYS A 36 -7.66 -10.33 -5.60
CA LYS A 36 -8.36 -9.19 -6.19
C LYS A 36 -8.65 -8.22 -5.04
N PRO A 37 -8.14 -6.98 -5.05
CA PRO A 37 -8.30 -6.11 -3.89
C PRO A 37 -9.76 -5.89 -3.54
N HIS A 38 -10.05 -5.61 -2.29
CA HIS A 38 -11.41 -5.41 -1.79
C HIS A 38 -12.17 -4.27 -2.50
N LYS A 39 -11.47 -3.32 -3.16
CA LYS A 39 -12.04 -2.23 -3.98
C LYS A 39 -12.08 -2.53 -5.49
N SER A 40 -11.87 -3.77 -5.88
CA SER A 40 -11.70 -4.14 -7.29
C SER A 40 -12.97 -4.10 -8.16
N ASN A 41 -14.11 -3.75 -7.58
CA ASN A 41 -15.36 -3.46 -8.26
C ASN A 41 -15.58 -1.94 -8.47
N GLN A 42 -14.61 -1.11 -8.07
CA GLN A 42 -14.70 0.34 -8.20
C GLN A 42 -14.07 0.84 -9.50
N THR A 43 -14.58 1.97 -9.98
CA THR A 43 -14.15 2.64 -11.21
C THR A 43 -12.67 3.00 -11.22
N GLU A 44 -12.11 3.35 -10.06
CA GLU A 44 -10.72 3.69 -9.84
C GLU A 44 -9.80 2.50 -10.14
N TRP A 45 -10.21 1.30 -9.70
CA TRP A 45 -9.47 0.08 -9.98
C TRP A 45 -9.51 -0.27 -11.48
N GLU A 46 -10.69 -0.16 -12.09
CA GLU A 46 -10.89 -0.46 -13.51
C GLU A 46 -10.11 0.50 -14.41
N ALA A 47 -10.09 1.80 -14.09
CA ALA A 47 -9.35 2.80 -14.84
C ALA A 47 -7.83 2.53 -14.81
N ILE A 48 -7.27 2.19 -13.65
CA ILE A 48 -5.86 1.81 -13.51
C ILE A 48 -5.57 0.52 -14.29
N ARG A 49 -6.47 -0.47 -14.22
CA ARG A 49 -6.35 -1.71 -14.99
C ARG A 49 -6.37 -1.44 -16.49
N HIS A 50 -7.25 -0.55 -16.97
CA HIS A 50 -7.36 -0.19 -18.38
C HIS A 50 -6.06 0.42 -18.92
N ILE A 51 -5.44 1.35 -18.17
CA ILE A 51 -4.13 1.91 -18.52
C ILE A 51 -3.06 0.82 -18.57
N ARG A 52 -3.02 -0.08 -17.58
CA ARG A 52 -2.06 -1.18 -17.58
C ARG A 52 -2.23 -2.10 -18.78
N THR A 53 -3.46 -2.34 -19.23
CA THR A 53 -3.72 -3.18 -20.42
C THR A 53 -3.38 -2.49 -21.73
N THR A 54 -3.57 -1.17 -21.83
CA THR A 54 -3.37 -0.43 -23.09
C THR A 54 -1.93 0.08 -23.26
N ALA A 55 -1.30 0.55 -22.18
CA ALA A 55 0.07 1.08 -22.19
C ALA A 55 1.14 0.07 -21.72
N GLY A 56 0.73 -1.09 -21.18
CA GLY A 56 1.62 -2.14 -20.69
C GLY A 56 2.18 -1.87 -19.28
N THR A 57 2.73 -0.69 -19.04
CA THR A 57 3.26 -0.28 -17.73
C THR A 57 2.67 1.05 -17.27
N ILE A 58 2.43 1.15 -15.97
CA ILE A 58 2.00 2.40 -15.34
C ILE A 58 3.24 3.21 -14.95
N GLY A 59 3.21 4.49 -15.27
CA GLY A 59 4.27 5.46 -15.00
C GLY A 59 3.72 6.84 -14.70
N LEU A 60 4.60 7.76 -14.30
CA LEU A 60 4.23 9.11 -13.86
C LEU A 60 3.50 9.93 -14.94
N GLU A 61 3.82 9.68 -16.20
CA GLU A 61 3.23 10.30 -17.39
C GLU A 61 1.72 10.06 -17.52
N HIS A 62 1.19 9.00 -16.93
CA HIS A 62 -0.23 8.67 -16.94
C HIS A 62 -1.05 9.51 -15.95
N PHE A 63 -0.38 10.20 -15.02
CA PHE A 63 -1.02 10.95 -13.96
C PHE A 63 -0.88 12.46 -14.16
N ARG A 64 -1.89 13.18 -13.68
CA ARG A 64 -1.83 14.62 -13.46
C ARG A 64 -1.91 14.87 -11.96
N LEU A 65 -0.88 15.49 -11.40
CA LEU A 65 -0.89 15.95 -10.02
C LEU A 65 -1.75 17.21 -9.92
N VAL A 66 -2.67 17.23 -8.96
CA VAL A 66 -3.63 18.32 -8.74
C VAL A 66 -3.11 19.25 -7.65
N ARG A 67 -2.88 18.71 -6.44
CA ARG A 67 -2.39 19.47 -5.29
C ARG A 67 -1.73 18.55 -4.27
N ARG A 68 -0.86 19.10 -3.42
CA ARG A 68 -0.30 18.36 -2.28
C ARG A 68 -1.37 18.10 -1.21
N LEU A 69 -1.49 16.85 -0.76
CA LEU A 69 -2.33 16.42 0.35
C LEU A 69 -1.58 16.46 1.68
N GLY A 70 -0.30 16.09 1.68
CA GLY A 70 0.52 16.05 2.88
C GLY A 70 2.01 15.94 2.58
N SER A 71 2.81 16.17 3.61
CA SER A 71 4.26 15.94 3.61
C SER A 71 4.60 15.19 4.89
N GLY A 72 5.35 14.10 4.74
CA GLY A 72 5.74 13.24 5.86
C GLY A 72 7.23 12.92 5.82
N ASP A 73 7.65 12.08 6.76
CA ASP A 73 9.08 11.75 6.96
C ASP A 73 9.75 11.12 5.73
N LEU A 74 8.98 10.33 4.96
CA LEU A 74 9.47 9.53 3.85
C LEU A 74 9.12 10.09 2.47
N GLY A 75 8.34 11.17 2.40
CA GLY A 75 7.93 11.71 1.11
C GLY A 75 6.71 12.61 1.17
N ASN A 76 6.24 13.00 -0.01
CA ASN A 76 5.08 13.86 -0.19
C ASN A 76 3.91 13.07 -0.76
N VAL A 77 2.69 13.45 -0.40
CA VAL A 77 1.46 12.85 -0.93
C VAL A 77 0.72 13.89 -1.74
N TYR A 78 0.33 13.55 -2.96
CA TYR A 78 -0.39 14.41 -3.89
C TYR A 78 -1.74 13.81 -4.24
N LEU A 79 -2.75 14.66 -4.37
CA LEU A 79 -3.99 14.33 -5.06
C LEU A 79 -3.68 14.29 -6.54
N CYS A 80 -4.09 13.23 -7.23
CA CYS A 80 -3.92 13.09 -8.66
C CYS A 80 -5.11 12.38 -9.31
N HIS A 81 -5.20 12.49 -10.62
CA HIS A 81 -6.10 11.69 -11.45
C HIS A 81 -5.34 11.20 -12.68
N LEU A 82 -5.91 10.23 -13.40
CA LEU A 82 -5.38 9.78 -14.68
C LEU A 82 -5.56 10.88 -15.73
N ARG A 83 -4.61 10.99 -16.67
CA ARG A 83 -4.71 11.92 -17.81
C ARG A 83 -5.77 11.51 -18.83
N ASP A 84 -6.25 10.27 -18.77
CA ASP A 84 -7.37 9.79 -19.57
C ASP A 84 -8.63 10.64 -19.31
N PRO A 85 -9.20 11.30 -20.34
CA PRO A 85 -10.41 12.12 -20.21
C PRO A 85 -11.61 11.38 -19.60
N HIS A 86 -11.71 10.06 -19.79
CA HIS A 86 -12.82 9.24 -19.29
C HIS A 86 -12.69 8.93 -17.80
N SER A 87 -11.53 9.21 -17.19
CA SER A 87 -11.18 8.85 -15.81
C SER A 87 -10.93 10.07 -14.92
N LEU A 88 -11.31 11.28 -15.36
CA LEU A 88 -11.05 12.53 -14.62
C LEU A 88 -11.74 12.60 -13.25
N THR A 89 -12.84 11.86 -13.07
CA THR A 89 -13.56 11.74 -11.80
C THR A 89 -12.88 10.78 -10.82
N CYS A 90 -12.02 9.89 -11.31
CA CYS A 90 -11.28 8.92 -10.49
C CYS A 90 -10.07 9.63 -9.86
N LEU A 91 -10.17 9.86 -8.54
CA LEU A 91 -9.14 10.53 -7.75
C LEU A 91 -8.30 9.52 -6.98
N TYR A 92 -7.00 9.80 -6.89
CA TYR A 92 -6.02 8.96 -6.20
C TYR A 92 -5.12 9.81 -5.30
N ALA A 93 -4.53 9.15 -4.31
CA ALA A 93 -3.44 9.69 -3.52
C ALA A 93 -2.12 9.07 -4.02
N MET A 94 -1.25 9.88 -4.61
CA MET A 94 0.09 9.46 -5.01
C MET A 94 1.12 9.87 -3.96
N LYS A 95 1.70 8.89 -3.27
CA LYS A 95 2.89 9.10 -2.44
C LYS A 95 4.13 9.08 -3.33
N VAL A 96 4.93 10.15 -3.27
CA VAL A 96 6.19 10.31 -4.00
C VAL A 96 7.34 10.32 -2.99
N VAL A 97 8.23 9.35 -3.10
CA VAL A 97 9.37 9.12 -2.22
C VAL A 97 10.67 9.38 -3.00
N ASP A 98 11.49 10.31 -2.55
CA ASP A 98 12.82 10.58 -3.11
C ASP A 98 13.84 9.60 -2.49
N ARG A 99 14.28 8.61 -3.28
CA ARG A 99 15.17 7.53 -2.82
C ARG A 99 16.56 8.07 -2.48
N GLU A 100 17.05 9.05 -3.22
CA GLU A 100 18.37 9.65 -2.99
C GLU A 100 18.36 10.49 -1.71
N ALA A 101 17.33 11.33 -1.51
CA ALA A 101 17.18 12.09 -0.28
C ALA A 101 17.05 11.18 0.95
N LEU A 102 16.34 10.05 0.83
CA LEU A 102 16.24 9.07 1.92
C LEU A 102 17.52 8.26 2.14
N ALA A 103 18.32 8.01 1.10
CA ALA A 103 19.63 7.37 1.25
C ALA A 103 20.56 8.24 2.10
N VAL A 104 20.64 9.55 1.79
CA VAL A 104 21.41 10.53 2.58
C VAL A 104 20.94 10.57 4.04
N ARG A 105 19.64 10.50 4.27
CA ARG A 105 19.03 10.50 5.62
C ARG A 105 19.06 9.14 6.33
N LYS A 106 19.61 8.09 5.70
CA LYS A 106 19.61 6.70 6.19
C LYS A 106 18.21 6.14 6.48
N LYS A 107 17.22 6.52 5.67
CA LYS A 107 15.81 6.08 5.79
C LYS A 107 15.31 5.26 4.59
N LEU A 108 16.17 4.95 3.63
CA LEU A 108 15.80 4.19 2.43
C LEU A 108 15.18 2.82 2.77
N GLN A 109 15.79 2.08 3.70
CA GLN A 109 15.27 0.78 4.14
C GLN A 109 13.85 0.87 4.70
N ARG A 110 13.54 1.94 5.46
CA ARG A 110 12.21 2.17 6.00
C ARG A 110 11.17 2.41 4.89
N ALA A 111 11.55 3.12 3.83
CA ALA A 111 10.67 3.33 2.68
C ALA A 111 10.44 2.05 1.88
N GLU A 112 11.46 1.19 1.70
CA GLU A 112 11.29 -0.12 1.07
C GLU A 112 10.37 -1.03 1.88
N THR A 113 10.57 -1.08 3.20
CA THR A 113 9.71 -1.85 4.10
C THR A 113 8.26 -1.38 4.01
N GLU A 114 8.02 -0.06 3.97
CA GLU A 114 6.66 0.47 3.81
C GLU A 114 6.03 0.08 2.47
N LYS A 115 6.80 0.14 1.38
CA LYS A 115 6.35 -0.29 0.03
C LYS A 115 6.00 -1.78 0.01
N GLU A 116 6.81 -2.62 0.64
CA GLU A 116 6.57 -4.07 0.73
C GLU A 116 5.34 -4.39 1.58
N ILE A 117 5.19 -3.75 2.73
CA ILE A 117 3.99 -3.89 3.58
C ILE A 117 2.75 -3.49 2.78
N LEU A 118 2.75 -2.31 2.15
CA LEU A 118 1.59 -1.84 1.38
C LEU A 118 1.20 -2.76 0.22
N ARG A 119 2.16 -3.46 -0.41
CA ARG A 119 1.88 -4.46 -1.45
C ARG A 119 1.21 -5.73 -0.94
N SER A 120 1.42 -6.08 0.33
CA SER A 120 0.86 -7.29 0.93
C SER A 120 -0.48 -7.06 1.63
N LEU A 121 -0.90 -5.80 1.80
CA LEU A 121 -2.14 -5.45 2.48
C LEU A 121 -3.33 -5.39 1.52
N ASP A 122 -4.38 -6.13 1.86
CA ASP A 122 -5.71 -5.99 1.27
C ASP A 122 -6.78 -6.18 2.34
N HIS A 123 -7.40 -5.08 2.79
CA HIS A 123 -8.41 -5.10 3.84
C HIS A 123 -9.39 -3.93 3.73
N PRO A 124 -10.72 -4.11 3.95
CA PRO A 124 -11.74 -3.07 3.81
C PRO A 124 -11.57 -1.80 4.67
N PHE A 125 -10.67 -1.81 5.64
CA PHE A 125 -10.37 -0.66 6.51
C PHE A 125 -8.98 -0.07 6.28
N LEU A 126 -8.28 -0.52 5.23
CA LEU A 126 -6.98 0.00 4.82
C LEU A 126 -7.08 0.55 3.40
N PRO A 127 -6.45 1.71 3.11
CA PRO A 127 -6.41 2.25 1.76
C PRO A 127 -5.84 1.23 0.76
N THR A 128 -6.54 1.01 -0.34
CA THR A 128 -6.08 0.12 -1.40
C THR A 128 -4.88 0.71 -2.15
N LEU A 129 -3.85 -0.12 -2.42
CA LEU A 129 -2.79 0.19 -3.37
C LEU A 129 -3.23 -0.21 -4.79
N TYR A 130 -3.34 0.77 -5.69
CA TYR A 130 -3.74 0.54 -7.09
C TYR A 130 -2.56 0.19 -7.99
N ALA A 131 -1.45 0.88 -7.79
CA ALA A 131 -0.22 0.69 -8.55
C ALA A 131 0.98 1.23 -7.78
N ASP A 132 2.15 0.70 -8.09
CA ASP A 132 3.42 1.27 -7.69
C ASP A 132 4.40 1.23 -8.87
N PHE A 133 5.26 2.24 -8.95
CA PHE A 133 6.27 2.35 -10.01
C PHE A 133 7.41 3.26 -9.56
N ASP A 134 8.57 3.09 -10.18
CA ASP A 134 9.72 3.98 -9.97
C ASP A 134 9.87 4.92 -11.18
N ALA A 135 10.25 6.17 -10.92
CA ALA A 135 10.46 7.21 -11.92
C ALA A 135 11.74 7.98 -11.60
N SER A 136 12.84 7.66 -12.29
CA SER A 136 14.18 8.17 -11.96
C SER A 136 14.54 7.82 -10.49
N HIS A 137 14.87 8.82 -9.67
CA HIS A 137 15.16 8.67 -8.24
C HIS A 137 13.91 8.64 -7.35
N TYR A 138 12.70 8.74 -7.92
CA TYR A 138 11.46 8.66 -7.17
C TYR A 138 10.85 7.26 -7.17
N SER A 139 10.29 6.83 -6.03
CA SER A 139 9.36 5.71 -5.92
C SER A 139 7.95 6.26 -5.66
N CYS A 140 6.99 5.84 -6.48
CA CYS A 140 5.61 6.32 -6.43
C CYS A 140 4.66 5.20 -6.02
N LEU A 141 3.78 5.48 -5.06
CA LEU A 141 2.70 4.59 -4.63
C LEU A 141 1.36 5.27 -4.91
N VAL A 142 0.51 4.66 -5.73
CA VAL A 142 -0.82 5.17 -6.09
C VAL A 142 -1.86 4.44 -5.28
N MET A 143 -2.55 5.18 -4.41
CA MET A 143 -3.44 4.62 -3.39
C MET A 143 -4.83 5.26 -3.44
N GLU A 144 -5.77 4.66 -2.72
CA GLU A 144 -7.09 5.23 -2.44
C GLU A 144 -7.00 6.66 -1.88
N PHE A 145 -7.70 7.58 -2.55
CA PHE A 145 -7.88 8.92 -2.01
C PHE A 145 -9.01 8.92 -0.98
N CYS A 146 -8.68 9.29 0.26
CA CYS A 146 -9.64 9.42 1.35
C CYS A 146 -10.08 10.90 1.49
N PRO A 147 -11.26 11.30 0.96
CA PRO A 147 -11.68 12.71 0.96
C PRO A 147 -11.94 13.27 2.36
N GLY A 148 -12.22 12.41 3.34
CA GLY A 148 -12.40 12.80 4.75
C GLY A 148 -11.12 13.31 5.43
N GLY A 149 -9.95 13.06 4.82
CA GLY A 149 -8.67 13.51 5.34
C GLY A 149 -8.21 12.76 6.60
N ASP A 150 -7.31 13.41 7.34
CA ASP A 150 -6.67 12.82 8.51
C ASP A 150 -7.53 12.95 9.78
N LEU A 151 -7.67 11.85 10.52
CA LEU A 151 -8.50 11.79 11.73
C LEU A 151 -7.94 12.68 12.84
N HIS A 152 -6.62 12.82 12.97
CA HIS A 152 -6.03 13.72 13.95
C HIS A 152 -6.43 15.17 13.64
N VAL A 153 -6.32 15.61 12.40
CA VAL A 153 -6.77 16.94 11.94
C VAL A 153 -8.26 17.13 12.19
N ALA A 154 -9.09 16.14 11.85
CA ALA A 154 -10.54 16.19 12.09
C ALA A 154 -10.86 16.34 13.59
N ARG A 155 -10.14 15.62 14.46
CA ARG A 155 -10.28 15.69 15.91
C ARG A 155 -9.89 17.05 16.47
N GLN A 156 -8.83 17.67 15.95
CA GLN A 156 -8.40 19.00 16.42
C GLN A 156 -9.46 20.10 16.19
N ARG A 157 -10.37 19.88 15.24
CA ARG A 157 -11.49 20.81 14.95
C ARG A 157 -12.71 20.58 15.85
N GLN A 158 -12.74 19.51 16.64
CA GLN A 158 -13.86 19.20 17.52
C GLN A 158 -13.81 19.99 18.83
N PRO A 159 -14.96 20.28 19.45
CA PRO A 159 -15.02 20.78 20.82
C PRO A 159 -14.21 19.89 21.77
N ALA A 160 -13.40 20.49 22.63
CA ALA A 160 -12.50 19.79 23.56
C ALA A 160 -11.56 18.74 22.90
N ARG A 161 -11.35 18.79 21.57
CA ARG A 161 -10.51 17.85 20.80
C ARG A 161 -10.92 16.39 20.97
N ARG A 162 -12.23 16.13 21.09
CA ARG A 162 -12.82 14.80 21.27
C ARG A 162 -14.01 14.62 20.34
N PHE A 163 -14.20 13.40 19.84
CA PHE A 163 -15.44 13.04 19.15
C PHE A 163 -16.52 12.72 20.19
N SER A 164 -17.78 13.01 19.87
CA SER A 164 -18.90 12.57 20.70
C SER A 164 -19.11 11.07 20.55
N LEU A 165 -19.71 10.42 21.57
CA LEU A 165 -20.04 8.99 21.52
C LEU A 165 -20.95 8.66 20.33
N SER A 166 -21.85 9.58 19.96
CA SER A 166 -22.74 9.43 18.81
C SER A 166 -22.01 9.39 17.45
N SER A 167 -20.74 9.80 17.40
CA SER A 167 -19.91 9.74 16.20
C SER A 167 -19.19 8.39 16.03
N ALA A 168 -19.14 7.54 17.05
CA ALA A 168 -18.68 6.17 16.93
C ALA A 168 -19.84 5.33 16.37
N LYS A 169 -19.73 4.94 15.10
CA LYS A 169 -20.66 4.03 14.42
C LYS A 169 -19.91 2.79 13.98
#